data_AF-A0A8T9QB40-F1
#
_entry.id   AF-A0A8T9QB40-F1
#
_cell.length_a   1.000
_cell.length_b   1.000
_cell.length_c   1.000
_cell.angle_alpha   90.00
_cell.angle_beta   90.00
_cell.angle_gamma   90.00
#
_symmetry.space_group_name_H-M   'P 1'
#
loop_
_entity.id
_entity.type
_entity.pdbx_description
1 polymer ?
#
loop_
_entity_poly.entity_id
_entity_poly.type
_entity_poly.pdbx_seq_one_letter_code
_entity_poly.pdbx_strand_id
1 'polypeptide(L)'
;MKYDEPVDVLTNYDYVLFDTKYLPVLGTLAGQVDSNPVTVVDTVRKQTWDNYVEVSIHVPVDMQTIYEAPAEGLGIYLFNHRHVFVSEALKQEFEKIDNQRLAFSLGLSMFG
;
A
#
# COMPACT_ATOMS: atom_id res chain seq x y z
N MET A 1 0.27 -13.57 -25.83
CA MET A 1 0.16 -13.67 -24.36
C MET A 1 -0.38 -12.34 -23.87
N LYS A 2 -1.57 -12.33 -23.26
CA LYS A 2 -2.08 -11.15 -22.57
C LYS A 2 -1.24 -11.06 -21.30
N TYR A 3 -0.40 -10.04 -21.19
CA TYR A 3 0.21 -9.74 -19.90
C TYR A 3 -0.93 -9.17 -19.05
N ASP A 4 -1.21 -9.82 -17.92
CA ASP A 4 -2.24 -9.37 -16.99
C ASP A 4 -1.91 -7.96 -16.51
N GLU A 5 -2.95 -7.22 -16.10
CA GLU A 5 -2.78 -5.94 -15.44
C GLU A 5 -1.80 -6.07 -14.26
N PRO A 6 -1.03 -5.01 -13.96
CA PRO A 6 -0.15 -5.02 -12.81
C PRO A 6 -0.95 -5.25 -11.54
N VAL A 7 -0.26 -5.76 -10.52
CA VAL A 7 -0.87 -5.96 -9.21
C VAL A 7 -1.41 -4.65 -8.66
N ASP A 8 -2.38 -4.77 -7.77
CA ASP A 8 -3.12 -3.65 -7.19
C ASP A 8 -2.25 -2.69 -6.36
N VAL A 9 -1.09 -3.16 -5.89
CA VAL A 9 -0.10 -2.34 -5.19
C VAL A 9 1.27 -2.53 -5.80
N LEU A 10 1.85 -1.45 -6.28
CA LEU A 10 3.22 -1.41 -6.79
C LEU A 10 4.07 -0.62 -5.80
N THR A 11 5.12 -1.24 -5.26
CA THR A 11 6.04 -0.55 -4.34
C THR A 11 7.46 -0.63 -4.85
N ASN A 12 8.22 0.43 -4.61
CA ASN A 12 9.67 0.46 -4.72
C ASN A 12 10.24 1.37 -3.62
N TYR A 13 11.54 1.64 -3.63
CA TYR A 13 12.20 2.54 -2.68
C TYR A 13 11.63 3.96 -2.65
N ASP A 14 11.09 4.43 -3.78
CA ASP A 14 10.71 5.84 -3.94
C ASP A 14 9.19 6.07 -3.95
N TYR A 15 8.39 5.02 -4.14
CA TYR A 15 6.95 5.18 -4.32
C TYR A 15 6.15 3.97 -3.81
N VAL A 16 4.91 4.25 -3.45
CA VAL A 16 3.86 3.27 -3.18
C VAL A 16 2.66 3.66 -4.05
N LEU A 17 2.33 2.85 -5.05
CA LEU A 17 1.17 3.07 -5.91
C LEU A 17 0.07 2.08 -5.53
N PHE A 18 -1.15 2.59 -5.39
CA PHE A 18 -2.36 1.79 -5.20
C PHE A 18 -3.27 1.92 -6.42
N ASP A 19 -3.99 0.86 -6.75
CA ASP A 19 -5.12 0.94 -7.65
C ASP A 19 -6.17 1.93 -7.12
N THR A 20 -6.76 2.73 -8.00
CA THR A 20 -7.74 3.78 -7.66
C THR A 20 -8.97 3.23 -6.94
N LYS A 21 -9.29 1.93 -7.05
CA LYS A 21 -10.37 1.33 -6.27
C LYS A 21 -10.17 1.43 -4.76
N TYR A 22 -8.94 1.61 -4.28
CA TYR A 22 -8.61 1.77 -2.86
C TYR A 22 -8.69 3.22 -2.35
N LEU A 23 -8.87 4.22 -3.24
CA LEU A 23 -9.03 5.63 -2.87
C LEU A 23 -10.06 5.87 -1.76
N PRO A 24 -11.25 5.24 -1.75
CA PRO A 24 -12.24 5.48 -0.70
C PRO A 24 -11.71 5.16 0.70
N VAL A 25 -10.93 4.08 0.84
CA VAL A 25 -10.32 3.67 2.12
C VAL A 25 -9.11 4.56 2.43
N LEU A 26 -8.24 4.83 1.45
CA LEU A 26 -7.09 5.73 1.63
C LEU A 26 -7.53 7.14 2.06
N GLY A 27 -8.66 7.63 1.53
CA GLY A 27 -9.23 8.93 1.90
C GLY A 27 -9.70 9.02 3.36
N THR A 28 -9.91 7.88 4.05
CA THR A 28 -10.23 7.87 5.49
C THR A 28 -9.00 8.09 6.37
N LEU A 29 -7.80 7.96 5.82
CA LEU A 29 -6.51 8.09 6.52
C LEU A 29 -5.99 9.54 6.50
N ALA A 30 -6.91 10.51 6.60
CA ALA A 30 -6.57 11.93 6.53
C ALA A 30 -5.46 12.28 7.55
N GLY A 31 -4.38 12.90 7.05
CA GLY A 31 -3.21 13.28 7.84
C GLY A 31 -2.14 12.18 8.00
N GLN A 32 -2.43 10.93 7.62
CA GLN A 32 -1.42 9.85 7.54
C GLN A 32 -0.86 9.69 6.13
N VAL A 33 -1.67 10.00 5.11
CA VAL A 33 -1.29 9.87 3.70
C VAL A 33 -1.73 11.06 2.86
N ASP A 34 -0.95 11.34 1.82
CA ASP A 34 -1.42 12.09 0.65
C ASP A 34 -1.54 11.16 -0.54
N SER A 35 -2.51 11.41 -1.43
CA SER A 35 -2.74 10.62 -2.64
C SER A 35 -2.76 11.50 -3.88
N ASN A 36 -1.93 11.17 -4.86
CA ASN A 36 -1.82 11.87 -6.14
C ASN A 36 -2.12 10.91 -7.29
N PRO A 37 -3.07 11.20 -8.19
CA PRO A 37 -3.30 10.37 -9.38
C PRO A 37 -2.05 10.31 -10.27
N VAL A 38 -1.71 9.13 -10.78
CA VAL A 38 -0.56 8.92 -11.66
C VAL A 38 -0.89 7.97 -12.80
N THR A 39 -0.16 8.11 -13.90
CA THR A 39 -0.20 7.18 -15.03
C THR A 39 1.06 6.31 -15.00
N VAL A 40 0.89 4.99 -14.97
CA VAL A 40 1.99 4.03 -15.07
C VAL A 40 2.20 3.66 -16.53
N VAL A 41 3.44 3.79 -17.02
CA VAL A 41 3.80 3.46 -18.40
C VAL A 41 4.88 2.36 -18.40
N ASP A 42 4.54 1.16 -18.89
CA ASP A 42 5.52 0.13 -19.22
C ASP A 42 6.00 0.34 -20.66
N THR A 43 7.18 0.95 -20.81
CA THR A 43 7.78 1.27 -22.10
C THR A 43 8.27 0.03 -22.86
N VAL A 44 8.55 -1.08 -22.17
CA VAL A 44 9.01 -2.33 -22.78
C VAL A 44 7.85 -3.07 -23.42
N ARG A 45 6.72 -3.18 -22.69
CA ARG A 45 5.50 -3.84 -23.17
C ARG A 45 4.56 -2.90 -23.93
N LYS A 46 4.84 -1.60 -23.95
CA LYS A 46 4.01 -0.54 -24.54
C LYS A 46 2.60 -0.52 -23.94
N GLN A 47 2.53 -0.60 -22.62
CA GLN A 47 1.27 -0.58 -21.87
C GLN A 47 1.20 0.67 -21.00
N THR A 48 -0.02 1.15 -20.78
CA THR A 48 -0.32 2.34 -19.98
C THR A 48 -1.50 2.04 -19.07
N TRP A 49 -1.41 2.47 -17.82
CA TRP A 49 -2.44 2.29 -16.80
C TRP A 49 -2.70 3.61 -16.07
N ASP A 50 -3.94 4.10 -16.14
CA ASP A 50 -4.39 5.37 -15.54
C ASP A 50 -5.21 5.16 -14.26
N ASN A 51 -5.26 3.91 -13.77
CA ASN A 51 -5.98 3.50 -12.58
C ASN A 51 -5.09 3.43 -11.34
N TYR A 52 -4.02 4.24 -11.26
CA TYR A 52 -3.13 4.28 -10.09
C TYR A 52 -3.14 5.63 -9.39
N VAL A 53 -2.95 5.59 -8.07
CA VAL A 53 -2.62 6.74 -7.23
C VAL A 53 -1.29 6.47 -6.53
N GLU A 54 -0.41 7.45 -6.54
CA GLU A 54 0.76 7.48 -5.68
C GLU A 54 0.33 7.90 -4.27
N VAL A 55 0.73 7.10 -3.27
CA VAL A 55 0.42 7.31 -1.86
C VAL A 55 1.72 7.66 -1.13
N SER A 56 1.80 8.90 -0.66
CA SER A 56 2.87 9.35 0.24
C SER A 56 2.46 9.07 1.68
N ILE A 57 3.17 8.17 2.37
CA ILE A 57 2.88 7.80 3.76
C ILE A 57 3.78 8.62 4.69
N HIS A 58 3.17 9.46 5.53
CA HIS A 58 3.87 10.44 6.37
C HIS A 58 4.27 9.94 7.74
N VAL A 59 3.85 8.73 8.10
CA VAL A 59 4.10 8.14 9.41
C VAL A 59 5.26 7.15 9.28
N PRO A 60 6.52 7.58 9.48
CA PRO A 60 7.62 6.65 9.62
C PRO A 60 7.41 5.84 10.90
N VAL A 61 7.74 4.55 10.84
CA VAL A 61 7.64 3.65 11.99
C VAL A 61 8.98 2.96 12.21
N ASP A 62 9.35 2.75 13.47
CA ASP A 62 10.50 1.92 13.83
C ASP A 62 10.06 0.47 14.14
N MET A 63 11.04 -0.44 14.24
CA MET A 63 10.74 -1.84 14.55
C MET A 63 10.01 -2.01 15.88
N GLN A 64 10.38 -1.22 16.89
CA GLN A 64 9.78 -1.34 18.21
C GLN A 64 8.28 -1.02 18.17
N THR A 65 7.90 0.04 17.46
CA THR A 65 6.51 0.45 17.28
C THR A 65 5.71 -0.57 16.47
N ILE A 66 6.30 -1.21 15.46
CA ILE A 66 5.64 -2.30 14.72
C ILE A 66 5.29 -3.49 15.63
N TYR A 67 6.16 -3.84 16.58
CA TYR A 67 5.95 -4.98 17.48
C TYR A 67 5.04 -4.66 18.67
N GLU A 68 5.11 -3.43 19.19
CA GLU A 68 4.47 -3.06 20.45
C GLU A 68 3.12 -2.35 20.29
N ALA A 69 2.79 -1.82 19.11
CA ALA A 69 1.56 -1.05 18.94
C ALA A 69 0.35 -1.94 18.59
N PRO A 70 -0.64 -2.09 19.49
CA PRO A 70 -2.01 -2.32 19.04
C PRO A 70 -2.47 -0.99 18.43
N ALA A 71 -2.34 -0.83 17.12
CA ALA A 71 -2.93 0.33 16.46
C ALA A 71 -4.46 0.27 16.66
N GLU A 72 -4.98 1.00 17.65
CA GLU A 72 -6.42 1.20 17.77
C GLU A 72 -6.86 2.04 16.56
N GLY A 73 -7.68 1.45 15.69
CA GLY A 73 -8.21 2.11 14.50
C GLY A 73 -7.38 1.92 13.23
N LEU A 74 -7.59 2.81 12.25
CA LEU A 74 -7.00 2.73 10.92
C LEU A 74 -5.59 3.35 10.92
N GLY A 75 -4.57 2.52 10.70
CA GLY A 75 -3.17 2.95 10.63
C GLY A 75 -2.46 2.42 9.39
N ILE A 76 -1.65 3.26 8.77
CA ILE A 76 -0.70 2.92 7.70
C ILE A 76 0.66 3.52 7.99
N TYR A 77 1.72 2.75 7.76
CA TYR A 77 3.08 3.10 8.15
C TYR A 77 4.08 2.67 7.09
N LEU A 78 5.15 3.45 6.95
CA LEU A 78 6.27 3.11 6.08
C LEU A 78 7.50 2.75 6.91
N PHE A 79 8.01 1.55 6.71
CA PHE A 79 9.21 1.03 7.36
C PHE A 79 10.34 0.87 6.35
N ASN A 80 11.53 1.41 6.69
CA ASN A 80 12.73 1.38 5.87
C ASN A 80 12.49 1.79 4.39
N HIS A 81 11.61 2.76 4.16
CA HIS A 81 11.26 3.30 2.83
C HIS A 81 10.75 2.26 1.81
N ARG A 82 10.39 1.04 2.23
CA ARG A 82 10.04 -0.04 1.29
C ARG A 82 8.89 -0.91 1.75
N HIS A 83 8.69 -1.04 3.06
CA HIS A 83 7.69 -1.94 3.61
C HIS A 83 6.51 -1.13 4.12
N VAL A 84 5.32 -1.42 3.59
CA VAL A 84 4.07 -0.81 4.05
C VAL A 84 3.48 -1.71 5.11
N PHE A 85 3.28 -1.18 6.31
CA PHE A 85 2.57 -1.81 7.40
C PHE A 85 1.20 -1.19 7.53
N VAL A 86 0.20 -2.01 7.82
CA VAL A 86 -1.16 -1.57 8.06
C VAL A 86 -1.69 -2.19 9.34
N SER A 87 -2.52 -1.45 10.06
CA SER A 87 -3.33 -1.99 11.15
C SER A 87 -4.26 -3.11 10.64
N GLU A 88 -4.67 -4.02 11.52
CA GLU A 88 -5.65 -5.05 11.17
C GLU A 88 -6.99 -4.44 10.73
N ALA A 89 -7.41 -3.32 11.34
CA ALA A 89 -8.63 -2.62 10.94
C ALA A 89 -8.53 -2.09 9.49
N LEU A 90 -7.40 -1.49 9.11
CA LEU A 90 -7.19 -1.01 7.75
C LEU A 90 -7.12 -2.16 6.73
N LYS A 91 -6.47 -3.27 7.09
CA LYS A 91 -6.50 -4.49 6.29
C LYS A 91 -7.93 -4.96 6.02
N GLN A 92 -8.78 -5.01 7.04
CA GLN A 92 -10.19 -5.40 6.88
C GLN A 92 -10.95 -4.45 5.96
N GLU A 93 -10.70 -3.14 6.01
CA GLU A 93 -11.31 -2.20 5.07
C GLU A 93 -10.84 -2.44 3.63
N PHE A 94 -9.56 -2.77 3.41
CA PHE A 94 -9.08 -3.15 2.08
C PHE A 94 -9.68 -4.47 1.58
N GLU A 95 -9.83 -5.47 2.45
CA GLU A 95 -10.44 -6.76 2.11
C GLU A 95 -11.92 -6.64 1.72
N LYS A 96 -12.64 -5.62 2.21
CA LYS A 96 -14.02 -5.32 1.77
C LYS A 96 -14.09 -4.82 0.32
N ILE A 97 -13.03 -4.19 -0.18
CA ILE A 97 -12.95 -3.74 -1.57
C ILE A 97 -12.61 -4.93 -2.48
N ASP A 98 -11.54 -5.64 -2.14
CA ASP A 98 -11.09 -6.84 -2.86
C ASP A 98 -10.23 -7.70 -1.93
N ASN A 99 -10.71 -8.91 -1.63
CA ASN A 99 -10.05 -9.82 -0.69
C ASN A 99 -9.04 -10.77 -1.32
N GLN A 100 -8.79 -10.70 -2.64
CA GLN A 100 -7.93 -11.67 -3.31
C GLN A 100 -6.61 -11.07 -3.82
N ARG A 101 -6.58 -9.75 -4.03
CA ARG A 101 -5.46 -9.12 -4.73
C ARG A 101 -4.39 -8.51 -3.83
N LEU A 102 -4.71 -8.20 -2.58
CA LEU A 102 -3.71 -7.81 -1.58
C LEU A 102 -3.28 -9.01 -0.76
N ALA A 103 -1.98 -9.24 -0.68
CA ALA A 103 -1.40 -10.23 0.20
C ALA A 103 -0.81 -9.54 1.43
N PHE A 104 -1.28 -9.94 2.61
CA PHE A 104 -0.77 -9.47 3.89
C PHE A 104 0.06 -10.55 4.56
N SER A 105 1.21 -10.17 5.11
CA SER A 105 2.02 -11.03 5.96
C SER A 105 1.97 -10.54 7.40
N LEU A 106 2.02 -11.45 8.37
CA LEU A 106 1.97 -11.12 9.80
C LEU A 106 3.17 -10.30 10.32
N GLY A 107 4.17 -9.99 9.48
CA GLY A 107 5.27 -9.11 9.81
C GLY A 107 6.58 -9.48 9.12
N LEU A 108 7.69 -8.93 9.63
CA LEU A 108 9.04 -9.25 9.17
C LEU A 108 9.43 -10.65 9.65
N SER A 109 9.77 -11.54 8.73
CA SER A 109 10.45 -12.80 9.08
C SER A 109 11.90 -12.48 9.46
N MET A 110 12.25 -12.61 10.74
CA MET A 110 13.64 -12.56 11.18
C MET A 110 14.26 -13.95 11.05
N PHE A 111 15.17 -14.11 10.10
CA PHE A 111 16.07 -15.26 10.06
C PHE A 111 17.42 -14.80 10.62
N GLY A 112 17.80 -15.34 11.77
CA GLY A 112 19.09 -15.11 12.44
C GLY A 112 19.88 -16.40 12.50
#